data_AF-A0A834JHH0-F1
#
_entry.id   AF-A0A834JHH0-F1
#
_cell.length_a   1.000
_cell.length_b   1.000
_cell.length_c   1.000
_cell.angle_alpha   90.00
_cell.angle_beta   90.00
_cell.angle_gamma   90.00
#
_symmetry.space_group_name_H-M   'P 1'
#
loop_
_entity.id
_entity.type
_entity.pdbx_description
1 polymer ?
#
loop_
_entity_poly.entity_id
_entity_poly.type
_entity_poly.pdbx_seq_one_letter_code
_entity_poly.pdbx_strand_id
1 'polypeptide(L)'
;MMGASAKRKRDPMTVVDDRWLHIKYYGCKNCGKKYKWKDSLIRHHRYVCGKDPQHSCPICGIKIRYKWLLKKHLIDTHEWKIPKGIHI
;
A
#
# COMPACT_ATOMS: atom_id res chain seq x y z
N MET A 1 25.45 31.10 -13.17
CA MET A 1 24.94 29.84 -13.77
C MET A 1 25.42 28.72 -12.84
N MET A 2 24.66 27.81 -12.25
CA MET A 2 23.37 27.15 -12.54
C MET A 2 22.34 27.46 -11.42
N GLY A 3 21.03 27.49 -11.59
CA GLY A 3 20.15 26.62 -12.38
C GLY A 3 19.30 25.77 -11.41
N ALA A 4 18.00 26.05 -11.38
CA ALA A 4 17.01 25.63 -10.37
C ALA A 4 16.71 24.12 -10.27
N SER A 5 16.17 23.69 -9.12
CA SER A 5 14.96 22.82 -9.04
C SER A 5 14.55 22.51 -7.59
N ALA A 6 13.76 23.41 -7.00
CA ALA A 6 12.92 23.05 -5.86
C ALA A 6 11.83 22.08 -6.36
N LYS A 7 12.02 20.77 -6.15
CA LYS A 7 11.01 19.76 -6.47
C LYS A 7 9.78 19.99 -5.58
N ARG A 8 8.82 20.80 -6.04
CA ARG A 8 7.48 20.90 -5.43
C ARG A 8 6.85 19.51 -5.46
N LYS A 9 6.81 18.82 -4.32
CA LYS A 9 6.14 17.52 -4.21
C LYS A 9 4.64 17.78 -4.29
N ARG A 10 4.05 17.45 -5.43
CA ARG A 10 2.60 17.43 -5.71
C ARG A 10 1.89 16.73 -4.55
N ASP A 11 0.99 17.41 -3.85
CA ASP A 11 0.21 16.84 -2.73
C ASP A 11 -1.02 16.08 -3.27
N PRO A 12 -1.03 14.74 -3.29
CA PRO A 12 -2.11 13.95 -3.87
C PRO A 12 -3.19 13.61 -2.83
N MET A 13 -3.19 14.25 -1.66
CA MET A 13 -4.05 13.89 -0.53
C MET A 13 -5.23 14.86 -0.41
N THR A 14 -6.45 14.33 -0.25
CA THR A 14 -7.60 15.11 0.23
C THR A 14 -7.79 14.79 1.70
N VAL A 15 -7.74 15.81 2.55
CA VAL A 15 -8.20 15.68 3.93
C VAL A 15 -9.72 15.71 3.90
N VAL A 16 -10.37 14.66 4.40
CA VAL A 16 -11.83 14.65 4.57
C VAL A 16 -12.12 14.65 6.08
N ASP A 17 -12.95 15.59 6.51
CA ASP A 17 -13.35 15.79 7.90
C ASP A 17 -14.80 15.32 8.05
N ASP A 18 -15.03 14.33 8.90
CA ASP A 18 -16.38 13.85 9.23
C ASP A 18 -16.85 14.59 10.51
N ARG A 19 -17.66 15.65 10.32
CA ARG A 19 -18.11 16.61 11.37
C ARG A 19 -18.82 16.02 12.59
N TRP A 20 -19.17 14.73 12.56
CA TRP A 20 -19.86 14.02 13.65
C TRP A 20 -18.93 13.29 14.60
N LEU A 21 -17.71 12.95 14.17
CA LEU A 21 -16.76 12.16 14.97
C LEU A 21 -15.45 12.92 15.26
N HIS A 22 -15.26 14.13 14.72
CA HIS A 22 -13.99 14.86 14.75
C HIS A 22 -12.78 14.00 14.33
N ILE A 23 -13.01 13.04 13.42
CA ILE A 23 -11.96 12.19 12.86
C ILE A 23 -11.61 12.71 11.47
N LYS A 24 -10.32 13.01 11.31
CA LYS A 24 -9.73 13.43 10.05
C LYS A 24 -9.22 12.21 9.28
N TYR A 25 -9.66 12.04 8.04
CA TYR A 25 -9.20 10.98 7.14
C TYR A 25 -8.41 11.53 5.96
N TYR A 26 -7.67 10.64 5.33
CA TYR A 26 -6.85 10.88 4.16
C TYR A 26 -7.40 10.09 2.97
N GLY A 27 -7.89 10.79 1.95
CA GLY A 27 -8.51 10.22 0.77
C GLY A 27 -7.56 10.08 -0.43
N CYS A 28 -7.69 8.96 -1.15
CA CYS A 28 -7.07 8.74 -2.44
C CYS A 28 -7.85 9.47 -3.54
N LYS A 29 -7.20 10.40 -4.25
CA LYS A 29 -7.82 11.13 -5.37
C LYS A 29 -8.18 10.23 -6.57
N ASN A 30 -7.44 9.14 -6.76
CA ASN A 30 -7.61 8.27 -7.92
C ASN A 30 -8.72 7.21 -7.76
N CYS A 31 -9.01 6.76 -6.53
CA CYS A 31 -10.02 5.71 -6.30
C CYS A 31 -11.00 6.01 -5.17
N GLY A 32 -10.90 7.17 -4.51
CA GLY A 32 -11.81 7.61 -3.46
C GLY A 32 -11.64 6.92 -2.10
N LYS A 33 -10.76 5.91 -1.97
CA LYS A 33 -10.55 5.22 -0.68
C LYS A 33 -10.04 6.15 0.40
N LYS A 34 -10.64 6.07 1.58
CA LYS A 34 -10.27 6.84 2.78
C LYS A 34 -9.44 6.00 3.75
N TYR A 35 -8.46 6.63 4.37
CA TYR A 35 -7.58 6.01 5.36
C TYR A 35 -7.49 6.91 6.59
N LYS A 36 -7.50 6.32 7.79
CA LYS A 36 -7.33 7.07 9.04
C LYS A 36 -5.96 7.75 9.12
N TRP A 37 -4.94 7.12 8.54
CA TRP A 37 -3.55 7.55 8.66
C TRP A 37 -2.93 7.91 7.30
N LYS A 38 -2.04 8.92 7.30
CA LYS A 38 -1.37 9.44 6.10
C LYS A 38 -0.43 8.41 5.46
N ASP A 39 0.35 7.70 6.26
CA ASP A 39 1.23 6.60 5.84
C ASP A 39 0.46 5.48 5.13
N SER A 40 -0.74 5.17 5.60
CA SER A 40 -1.62 4.17 5.00
C SER A 40 -2.07 4.58 3.60
N LEU A 41 -2.46 5.85 3.41
CA LEU A 41 -2.77 6.38 2.09
C LEU A 41 -1.54 6.38 1.17
N ILE A 42 -0.37 6.79 1.67
CA ILE A 42 0.87 6.79 0.88
C ILE A 42 1.21 5.37 0.41
N ARG A 43 1.12 4.37 1.31
CA ARG A 43 1.33 2.97 0.97
C ARG A 43 0.31 2.47 -0.06
N HIS A 44 -0.96 2.85 0.10
CA HIS A 44 -1.99 2.52 -0.88
C HIS A 44 -1.69 3.11 -2.27
N HIS A 45 -1.36 4.40 -2.37
CA HIS A 45 -0.98 5.03 -3.64
C HIS A 45 0.23 4.34 -4.29
N ARG A 46 1.23 3.97 -3.50
CA ARG A 46 2.47 3.39 -4.03
C ARG A 46 2.31 1.97 -4.55
N TYR A 47 1.49 1.14 -3.91
CA TYR A 47 1.50 -0.30 -4.16
C TYR A 47 0.15 -0.88 -4.61
N VAL A 48 -0.94 -0.13 -4.47
CA VAL A 48 -2.30 -0.68 -4.64
C VAL A 48 -3.14 0.12 -5.63
N CYS A 49 -3.09 1.45 -5.56
CA CYS A 49 -3.92 2.27 -6.43
C CYS A 49 -3.48 2.13 -7.89
N GLY A 50 -4.40 1.65 -8.75
CA GLY A 50 -4.12 1.41 -10.17
C GLY A 50 -3.03 0.38 -10.44
N LYS A 51 -2.72 -0.49 -9.48
CA LYS A 51 -1.70 -1.54 -9.61
C LYS A 51 -2.32 -2.91 -9.40
N ASP A 52 -2.05 -3.81 -10.35
CA ASP A 52 -2.36 -5.22 -10.21
C ASP A 52 -1.52 -5.88 -9.11
N PRO A 53 -2.00 -6.98 -8.50
CA PRO A 53 -1.22 -7.71 -7.53
C PRO A 53 0.03 -8.30 -8.20
N GLN A 54 1.20 -7.98 -7.62
CA GLN A 54 2.50 -8.28 -8.24
C GLN A 54 3.13 -9.57 -7.73
N HIS A 55 2.66 -10.11 -6.61
CA HIS A 55 3.28 -11.26 -5.97
C HIS A 55 2.44 -12.51 -6.18
N SER A 56 2.92 -13.43 -7.00
CA SER A 56 2.26 -14.71 -7.22
C SER A 56 2.64 -15.71 -6.14
N CYS A 57 1.69 -16.47 -5.64
CA CYS A 57 1.96 -17.66 -4.85
C CYS A 57 2.61 -18.72 -5.76
N PRO A 58 3.76 -19.30 -5.36
CA PRO A 58 4.42 -20.35 -6.15
C PRO A 58 3.68 -21.70 -6.09
N ILE A 59 2.75 -21.88 -5.15
CA ILE A 59 2.05 -23.16 -4.93
C ILE A 59 0.70 -23.18 -5.66
N CYS A 60 -0.12 -22.14 -5.48
CA CYS A 60 -1.45 -22.08 -6.08
C CYS A 60 -1.64 -20.99 -7.15
N GLY A 61 -0.60 -20.19 -7.44
CA GLY A 61 -0.66 -19.16 -8.48
C GLY A 61 -1.48 -17.90 -8.13
N ILE A 62 -2.06 -17.82 -6.93
CA ILE A 62 -2.86 -16.65 -6.54
C ILE A 62 -2.00 -15.38 -6.51
N LYS A 63 -2.49 -14.29 -7.10
CA LYS A 63 -1.80 -13.01 -7.11
C LYS A 63 -2.20 -12.16 -5.91
N ILE A 64 -1.22 -11.81 -5.09
CA ILE A 64 -1.36 -11.01 -3.87
C ILE A 64 -0.64 -9.67 -4.03
N ARG A 65 -1.22 -8.61 -3.47
CA ARG A 65 -0.74 -7.22 -3.65
C ARG A 65 0.48 -6.90 -2.79
N TYR A 66 0.59 -7.50 -1.62
CA TYR A 66 1.65 -7.22 -0.67
C TYR A 66 2.45 -8.47 -0.32
N LYS A 67 3.76 -8.31 -0.23
CA LYS A 67 4.69 -9.38 0.15
C LYS A 67 4.47 -9.97 1.54
N TRP A 68 4.18 -9.13 2.54
CA TRP A 68 3.86 -9.62 3.88
C TRP A 68 2.57 -10.44 3.90
N LEU A 69 1.60 -10.08 3.05
CA LEU A 69 0.34 -10.80 2.91
C LEU A 69 0.56 -12.12 2.16
N LEU A 70 1.46 -12.15 1.17
CA LEU A 70 1.89 -13.38 0.52
C LEU A 70 2.54 -14.31 1.56
N LYS A 71 3.50 -13.85 2.36
CA LYS A 71 4.10 -14.67 3.44
C LYS A 71 3.04 -15.28 4.36
N LYS A 72 2.07 -14.47 4.79
CA LYS A 72 0.97 -14.95 5.63
C LYS A 72 0.14 -16.03 4.92
N HIS A 73 -0.26 -15.79 3.67
CA HIS A 73 -0.99 -16.78 2.87
C HIS A 73 -0.22 -18.10 2.74
N LEU A 74 1.10 -18.04 2.55
CA LEU A 74 1.93 -19.23 2.41
C LEU A 74 1.99 -20.04 3.70
N ILE A 75 2.08 -19.38 4.86
CA ILE A 75 2.06 -20.03 6.17
C ILE A 75 0.67 -20.62 6.45
N ASP A 76 -0.38 -19.83 6.26
CA ASP A 76 -1.74 -20.18 6.71
C ASP A 76 -2.44 -21.19 5.76
N THR A 77 -2.19 -21.11 4.45
CA THR A 77 -2.87 -21.92 3.43
C THR A 77 -2.04 -23.10 2.93
N HIS A 78 -0.71 -22.97 2.97
CA HIS A 78 0.20 -23.98 2.44
C HIS A 78 1.21 -24.48 3.47
N GLU A 79 1.02 -24.14 4.75
CA GLU A 79 1.87 -24.57 5.86
C GLU A 79 3.36 -24.31 5.60
N TRP A 80 3.68 -23.24 4.84
CA TRP A 80 5.05 -22.95 4.45
C TRP A 80 5.88 -22.58 5.67
N LYS A 81 6.78 -23.49 6.03
CA LYS A 81 7.84 -23.29 7.02
C LYS A 81 8.92 -22.38 6.43
N ILE A 82 8.96 -21.13 6.88
CA ILE A 82 10.00 -20.17 6.48
C ILE A 82 11.36 -20.67 6.98
N PRO A 83 12.32 -21.00 6.09
CA PRO A 83 13.69 -21.27 6.52
C PRO A 83 14.30 -19.97 7.06
N LYS A 84 14.89 -20.02 8.26
CA LYS A 84 15.56 -18.85 8.85
C LYS A 84 16.68 -18.39 7.89
N GLY A 85 16.57 -17.16 7.38
CA GLY A 85 17.63 -16.50 6.58
C GLY A 85 17.25 -16.08 5.16
N ILE A 86 16.08 -16.45 4.64
CA ILE A 86 15.67 -16.03 3.29
C ILE A 86 14.89 -14.71 3.35
N HIS A 87 15.55 -13.62 2.96
CA HIS A 87 14.88 -12.39 2.56
C HIS A 87 14.39 -12.56 1.12
N ILE A 88 13.16 -13.07 0.96
CA ILE A 88 12.39 -12.81 -0.27
C ILE A 88 12.30 -11.32 -0.50
#